data_AF-A0A842T8C7-F1
#
_entry.id   AF-A0A842T8C7-F1
#
_cell.length_a   1.000
_cell.length_b   1.000
_cell.length_c   1.000
_cell.angle_alpha   90.00
_cell.angle_beta   90.00
_cell.angle_gamma   90.00
#
_symmetry.space_group_name_H-M   'P 1'
#
loop_
_entity.id
_entity.type
_entity.pdbx_description
1 polymer ?
#
loop_
_entity_poly.entity_id
_entity_poly.type
_entity_poly.pdbx_seq_one_letter_code
_entity_poly.pdbx_strand_id
1 'polypeptide(L)'
;MKPLSTPLRNKLERTVMDARDAAEAGARAALEAYAVHHHEPYGHMSPEQRKLRNHLRARARQLGDKQDRNGGLDITHLVWECSYEHWHRMLFARFLAENNLLIEPEHGVAISLEECEELAEEEGT
;
A
#
# COMPACT_ATOMS: atom_id res chain seq x y z
N MET A 1 -26.31 13.33 -9.35
CA MET A 1 -25.54 13.14 -8.10
C MET A 1 -25.43 14.51 -7.42
N LYS A 2 -25.86 14.67 -6.17
CA LYS A 2 -25.63 15.93 -5.43
C LYS A 2 -24.22 15.89 -4.85
N PRO A 3 -23.40 16.94 -5.01
CA PRO A 3 -22.08 16.97 -4.40
C PRO A 3 -22.21 16.97 -2.88
N LEU A 4 -21.26 16.31 -2.20
CA LEU A 4 -21.15 16.32 -0.74
C LEU A 4 -21.14 17.76 -0.22
N SER A 5 -21.68 18.00 0.97
CA SER A 5 -21.59 19.32 1.63
C SER A 5 -20.12 19.66 1.93
N THR A 6 -19.80 20.95 2.08
CA THR A 6 -18.42 21.39 2.40
C THR A 6 -17.82 20.67 3.62
N PRO A 7 -18.55 20.51 4.76
CA PRO A 7 -18.01 19.77 5.90
C PRO A 7 -17.66 18.32 5.58
N LEU A 8 -18.48 17.64 4.77
CA LEU A 8 -18.24 16.26 4.37
C LEU A 8 -17.08 16.12 3.39
N ARG A 9 -16.91 17.09 2.46
CA ARG A 9 -15.74 17.12 1.57
C ARG A 9 -14.44 17.31 2.34
N ASN A 10 -14.42 18.23 3.31
CA ASN A 10 -13.24 18.46 4.14
C ASN A 10 -12.91 17.25 5.02
N LYS A 11 -13.94 16.57 5.55
CA LYS A 11 -13.75 15.32 6.29
C LYS A 11 -13.14 14.24 5.39
N LEU A 12 -13.70 14.05 4.19
CA LEU A 12 -13.18 13.09 3.22
C LEU A 12 -11.73 13.39 2.85
N GLU A 13 -11.40 14.63 2.49
CA GLU A 13 -10.04 15.05 2.17
C GLU A 13 -9.06 14.68 3.28
N ARG A 14 -9.39 15.05 4.53
CA ARG A 14 -8.53 14.75 5.68
C ARG A 14 -8.37 13.25 5.92
N THR A 15 -9.45 12.49 5.85
CA THR A 15 -9.40 11.03 5.99
C THR A 15 -8.55 10.38 4.90
N VAL A 16 -8.60 10.88 3.66
CA VAL A 16 -7.75 10.38 2.57
C VAL A 16 -6.28 10.70 2.81
N MET A 17 -5.96 11.90 3.33
CA MET A 17 -4.59 12.25 3.71
C MET A 17 -4.07 11.34 4.83
N ASP A 18 -4.86 11.14 5.90
CA ASP A 18 -4.47 10.28 7.02
C ASP A 18 -4.23 8.82 6.56
N ALA A 19 -5.08 8.30 5.66
CA ALA A 19 -4.92 6.96 5.10
C ALA A 19 -3.67 6.85 4.22
N ARG A 20 -3.36 7.88 3.43
CA ARG A 20 -2.14 7.95 2.62
C ARG A 20 -0.90 7.95 3.51
N ASP A 21 -0.87 8.76 4.56
CA ASP A 21 0.26 8.84 5.48
C ASP A 21 0.52 7.49 6.17
N ALA A 22 -0.54 6.81 6.60
CA ALA A 22 -0.45 5.46 7.16
C ALA A 22 0.10 4.43 6.14
N ALA A 23 -0.38 4.49 4.89
CA ALA A 23 0.09 3.60 3.83
C ALA A 23 1.56 3.85 3.47
N GLU A 24 1.99 5.12 3.40
CA GLU A 24 3.40 5.50 3.16
C GLU A 24 4.30 5.03 4.30
N ALA A 25 3.87 5.18 5.55
CA ALA A 25 4.61 4.70 6.71
C ALA A 25 4.77 3.16 6.71
N GLY A 26 3.69 2.43 6.43
CA GLY A 26 3.71 0.97 6.33
C GLY A 26 4.59 0.47 5.18
N ALA A 27 4.46 1.07 4.00
CA ALA A 27 5.30 0.74 2.84
C ALA A 27 6.79 0.98 3.13
N ARG A 28 7.12 2.11 3.74
CA ARG A 28 8.49 2.42 4.16
C ARG A 28 9.03 1.38 5.13
N ALA A 29 8.30 1.07 6.21
CA ALA A 29 8.72 0.10 7.20
C ALA A 29 8.97 -1.29 6.57
N ALA A 30 8.09 -1.73 5.67
CA ALA A 30 8.26 -3.00 4.96
C ALA A 30 9.51 -3.00 4.06
N LEU A 31 9.73 -1.94 3.27
CA LEU A 31 10.92 -1.82 2.42
C LEU A 31 12.22 -1.74 3.24
N GLU A 32 12.17 -1.09 4.40
CA GLU A 32 13.30 -1.01 5.32
C GLU A 32 13.61 -2.38 5.96
N ALA A 33 12.60 -3.16 6.32
CA ALA A 33 12.78 -4.54 6.80
C ALA A 33 13.50 -5.45 5.77
N TYR A 34 13.38 -5.16 4.48
CA TYR A 34 14.11 -5.84 3.40
C TYR A 34 15.46 -5.19 3.04
N ALA A 35 15.97 -4.25 3.85
CA ALA A 35 17.23 -3.54 3.63
C ALA A 35 17.29 -2.85 2.25
N VAL A 36 16.16 -2.41 1.69
CA VAL A 36 16.11 -1.83 0.34
C VAL A 36 16.85 -0.50 0.29
N HIS A 37 16.70 0.33 1.33
CA HIS A 37 17.42 1.60 1.50
C HIS A 37 18.92 1.41 1.78
N HIS A 38 19.29 0.30 2.42
CA HIS A 38 20.65 0.06 2.91
C HIS A 38 21.57 -0.48 1.82
N HIS A 39 22.88 -0.22 1.92
CA HIS A 39 23.86 -0.61 0.89
C HIS A 39 24.01 -2.13 0.75
N GLU A 40 24.00 -2.87 1.86
CA GLU A 40 24.05 -4.33 1.92
C GLU A 40 22.77 -4.96 2.49
N PRO A 41 22.42 -6.21 2.11
CA PRO A 41 21.32 -6.95 2.73
C PRO A 41 21.64 -7.31 4.18
N TYR A 42 20.62 -7.49 5.01
CA TYR A 42 20.83 -7.99 6.37
C TYR A 42 21.32 -9.44 6.37
N GLY A 43 22.20 -9.78 7.33
CA GLY A 43 22.84 -11.09 7.40
C GLY A 43 21.87 -12.27 7.47
N HIS A 44 20.73 -12.08 8.14
CA HIS A 44 19.69 -13.10 8.33
C HIS A 44 18.76 -13.30 7.11
N MET A 45 18.90 -12.49 6.06
CA MET A 45 18.02 -12.59 4.89
C MET A 45 18.26 -13.87 4.09
N SER A 46 17.18 -14.58 3.77
CA SER A 46 17.20 -15.75 2.89
C SER A 46 17.60 -15.37 1.45
N PRO A 47 18.01 -16.34 0.60
CA PRO A 47 18.29 -16.10 -0.81
C PRO A 47 17.10 -15.45 -1.55
N GLU A 48 15.88 -15.86 -1.26
CA GLU A 48 14.64 -15.33 -1.85
C GLU A 48 14.41 -13.88 -1.43
N GLN A 49 14.59 -13.57 -0.14
CA GLN A 49 14.47 -12.21 0.37
C GLN A 49 15.53 -11.29 -0.25
N ARG A 50 16.76 -11.78 -0.45
CA ARG A 50 17.83 -11.03 -1.13
C ARG A 50 17.49 -10.79 -2.61
N LYS A 51 16.92 -11.79 -3.29
CA LYS A 51 16.43 -11.65 -4.67
C LYS A 51 15.33 -10.58 -4.76
N LEU A 52 14.36 -10.61 -3.85
CA LEU A 52 13.31 -9.61 -3.76
C LEU A 52 13.88 -8.21 -3.53
N ARG A 53 14.79 -8.04 -2.55
CA ARG A 53 15.49 -6.77 -2.31
C ARG A 53 16.15 -6.24 -3.57
N ASN A 54 16.85 -7.08 -4.33
CA ASN A 54 17.54 -6.64 -5.54
C ASN A 54 16.55 -6.15 -6.62
N HIS A 55 15.41 -6.82 -6.78
CA HIS A 55 14.34 -6.35 -7.66
C HIS A 55 13.76 -5.02 -7.17
N LEU A 56 13.46 -4.87 -5.88
CA LEU A 56 12.95 -3.64 -5.29
C LEU A 56 13.93 -2.47 -5.49
N ARG A 57 15.23 -2.69 -5.26
CA ARG A 57 16.28 -1.68 -5.53
C ARG A 57 16.40 -1.33 -7.01
N ALA A 58 16.15 -2.28 -7.92
CA ALA A 58 16.12 -2.00 -9.35
C ALA A 58 14.90 -1.16 -9.70
N ARG A 59 13.74 -1.47 -9.14
CA ARG A 59 12.50 -0.70 -9.31
C ARG A 59 12.64 0.73 -8.79
N ALA A 60 13.13 0.93 -7.57
CA ALA A 60 13.40 2.26 -7.01
C ALA A 60 14.22 3.13 -7.98
N ARG A 61 15.32 2.58 -8.52
CA ARG A 61 16.15 3.29 -9.51
C ARG A 61 15.42 3.61 -10.81
N GLN A 62 14.55 2.72 -11.28
CA GLN A 62 13.71 2.99 -12.46
C GLN A 62 12.71 4.14 -12.21
N LEU A 63 12.21 4.26 -10.99
CA LEU A 63 11.31 5.34 -10.58
C LEU A 63 12.03 6.68 -10.36
N GLY A 64 13.37 6.68 -10.35
CA GLY A 64 14.19 7.87 -10.18
C GLY A 64 14.80 8.02 -8.78
N ASP A 65 14.65 7.04 -7.89
CA ASP A 65 15.35 7.05 -6.62
C ASP A 65 16.87 6.96 -6.81
N LYS A 66 17.59 7.80 -6.07
CA LYS A 66 19.03 8.00 -6.25
C LYS A 66 19.82 7.16 -5.28
N GLN A 67 20.91 6.58 -5.78
CA GLN A 67 21.90 5.90 -4.95
C GLN A 67 23.04 6.86 -4.59
N ASP A 68 23.42 6.91 -3.32
CA ASP A 68 24.57 7.67 -2.86
C ASP A 68 25.90 6.94 -3.14
N ARG A 69 27.02 7.59 -2.78
CA ARG A 69 28.38 7.04 -2.97
C ARG A 69 28.67 5.83 -2.09
N ASN A 70 27.97 5.69 -0.97
CA ASN A 70 28.13 4.60 -0.01
C ASN A 70 27.22 3.40 -0.35
N GLY A 71 26.41 3.50 -1.40
CA GLY A 71 25.46 2.47 -1.83
C GLY A 71 24.08 2.55 -1.16
N GLY A 72 23.87 3.53 -0.28
CA GLY A 72 22.56 3.86 0.26
C GLY A 72 21.63 4.30 -0.88
N LEU A 73 20.39 3.84 -0.86
CA LEU A 73 19.41 4.11 -1.90
C LEU A 73 18.24 4.87 -1.29
N ASP A 74 17.89 6.02 -1.86
CA ASP A 74 16.61 6.65 -1.56
C ASP A 74 15.48 5.68 -1.93
N ILE A 75 14.38 5.69 -1.21
CA ILE A 75 13.24 4.81 -1.48
C ILE A 75 11.94 5.61 -1.57
N THR A 76 12.01 6.93 -1.70
CA THR A 76 10.85 7.81 -1.65
C THR A 76 9.86 7.50 -2.78
N HIS A 77 10.32 7.36 -4.02
CA HIS A 77 9.41 7.06 -5.14
C HIS A 77 8.87 5.64 -5.05
N LEU A 78 9.69 4.68 -4.62
CA LEU A 78 9.23 3.31 -4.39
C LEU A 78 8.17 3.24 -3.27
N VAL A 79 8.34 4.00 -2.17
CA VAL A 79 7.35 4.11 -1.09
C VAL A 79 6.05 4.66 -1.62
N TRP A 80 6.09 5.71 -2.45
CA TRP A 80 4.88 6.27 -3.07
C TRP A 80 4.18 5.29 -4.01
N GLU A 81 4.93 4.54 -4.82
CA GLU A 81 4.33 3.51 -5.68
C GLU A 81 3.66 2.42 -4.84
N CYS A 82 4.34 1.88 -3.82
CA CYS A 82 3.76 0.88 -2.94
C CYS A 82 2.55 1.41 -2.17
N SER A 83 2.65 2.60 -1.58
CA SER A 83 1.56 3.18 -0.79
C SER A 83 0.36 3.52 -1.67
N TYR A 84 0.59 3.98 -2.90
CA TYR A 84 -0.46 4.33 -3.85
C TYR A 84 -1.42 3.18 -4.06
N GLU A 85 -0.90 1.99 -4.37
CA GLU A 85 -1.71 0.78 -4.53
C GLU A 85 -2.55 0.48 -3.28
N HIS A 86 -2.00 0.63 -2.08
CA HIS A 86 -2.71 0.31 -0.84
C HIS A 86 -3.80 1.33 -0.50
N TRP A 87 -3.53 2.63 -0.54
CA TRP A 87 -4.56 3.62 -0.20
C TRP A 87 -5.62 3.75 -1.30
N HIS A 88 -5.26 3.61 -2.59
CA HIS A 88 -6.25 3.55 -3.68
C HIS A 88 -7.16 2.34 -3.52
N ARG A 89 -6.62 1.15 -3.20
CA ARG A 89 -7.44 -0.04 -2.97
C ARG A 89 -8.41 0.17 -1.81
N MET A 90 -8.00 0.80 -0.71
CA MET A 90 -8.91 1.12 0.41
C MET A 90 -10.02 2.10 -0.01
N LEU A 91 -9.69 3.18 -0.72
CA LEU A 91 -10.67 4.14 -1.20
C LEU A 91 -11.66 3.50 -2.18
N PHE A 92 -11.14 2.69 -3.10
CA PHE A 92 -11.94 2.00 -4.11
C PHE A 92 -12.82 0.93 -3.48
N ALA A 93 -12.31 0.12 -2.55
CA ALA A 93 -13.11 -0.87 -1.82
C ALA A 93 -14.26 -0.20 -1.04
N ARG A 94 -14.00 0.94 -0.38
CA ARG A 94 -15.06 1.69 0.29
C ARG A 94 -16.09 2.23 -0.71
N PHE A 95 -15.66 2.78 -1.84
CA PHE A 95 -16.58 3.21 -2.89
C PHE A 95 -17.44 2.05 -3.41
N LEU A 96 -16.83 0.89 -3.66
CA LEU A 96 -17.53 -0.29 -4.13
C LEU A 96 -18.57 -0.75 -3.09
N ALA A 97 -18.20 -0.84 -1.80
CA ALA A 97 -19.09 -1.25 -0.72
C ALA A 97 -20.29 -0.30 -0.60
N GLU A 98 -20.05 1.01 -0.55
CA GLU A 98 -21.11 2.03 -0.40
C GLU A 98 -22.06 2.11 -1.61
N ASN A 99 -21.67 1.53 -2.76
CA ASN A 99 -22.49 1.50 -3.97
C ASN A 99 -23.05 0.10 -4.29
N ASN A 100 -22.88 -0.89 -3.40
CA ASN A 100 -23.25 -2.29 -3.65
C ASN A 100 -22.55 -2.89 -4.90
N LEU A 101 -21.31 -2.49 -5.14
CA LEU A 101 -20.45 -2.93 -6.23
C LEU A 101 -19.23 -3.73 -5.74
N LEU A 102 -19.07 -3.93 -4.43
CA LEU A 102 -18.04 -4.79 -3.88
C LEU A 102 -18.55 -6.23 -3.94
N ILE A 103 -18.16 -6.95 -4.99
CA ILE A 103 -18.72 -8.27 -5.31
C ILE A 103 -17.82 -9.37 -4.76
N GLU A 104 -18.40 -10.28 -3.98
CA GLU A 104 -17.75 -11.51 -3.57
C GLU A 104 -17.60 -12.42 -4.80
N PRO A 105 -16.36 -12.85 -5.13
CA PRO A 105 -16.06 -13.51 -6.40
C PRO A 105 -16.72 -14.88 -6.60
N GLU A 106 -17.00 -15.64 -5.55
CA GLU A 106 -17.55 -17.00 -5.67
C GLU A 106 -19.08 -17.02 -5.86
N HIS A 107 -19.80 -16.22 -5.08
CA HIS A 107 -21.26 -16.17 -5.04
C HIS A 107 -21.83 -15.05 -5.90
N GLY A 108 -21.00 -14.08 -6.31
CA GLY A 108 -21.39 -12.99 -7.21
C GLY A 108 -22.32 -11.96 -6.57
N VAL A 109 -22.36 -11.90 -5.23
CA VAL A 109 -23.22 -11.00 -4.46
C VAL A 109 -22.43 -9.80 -3.94
N ALA A 110 -23.12 -8.67 -3.78
CA ALA A 110 -22.53 -7.51 -3.14
C ALA A 110 -22.37 -7.74 -1.64
N ILE A 111 -21.20 -7.41 -1.10
CA ILE A 111 -20.87 -7.54 0.32
C ILE A 111 -20.41 -6.20 0.89
N SER A 112 -20.65 -6.02 2.19
CA SER A 112 -20.19 -4.92 3.00
C SER A 112 -18.74 -5.12 3.48
N LEU A 113 -18.12 -4.07 4.01
CA LEU A 113 -16.78 -4.18 4.59
C LEU A 113 -16.75 -5.04 5.86
N GLU A 114 -17.86 -5.13 6.59
CA GLU A 114 -17.99 -5.94 7.81
C GLU A 114 -18.02 -7.43 7.43
N GLU A 115 -18.79 -7.78 6.39
CA GLU A 115 -18.75 -9.13 5.80
C GLU A 115 -17.37 -9.49 5.20
N CYS A 116 -16.64 -8.52 4.64
CA CYS A 116 -15.24 -8.77 4.23
C CYS A 116 -14.32 -9.08 5.41
N GLU A 117 -14.53 -8.44 6.57
CA GLU A 117 -13.72 -8.67 7.77
C GLU A 117 -13.99 -10.07 8.35
N GLU A 118 -15.26 -10.49 8.38
CA GLU A 118 -15.66 -11.85 8.78
C GLU A 118 -15.03 -12.92 7.86
N LEU A 119 -15.09 -12.71 6.54
CA LEU A 119 -14.48 -13.63 5.56
C LEU A 119 -12.94 -13.68 5.70
N ALA A 120 -12.28 -12.56 5.97
CA ALA A 120 -10.83 -12.51 6.15
C ALA A 120 -10.39 -13.33 7.38
N GLU A 121 -11.14 -13.26 8.48
CA GLU A 121 -10.91 -14.09 9.66
C GLU A 121 -11.06 -15.58 9.37
N GLU A 122 -12.03 -15.98 8.54
CA GLU A 122 -12.25 -17.38 8.14
C GLU A 122 -11.12 -17.89 7.22
N GLU A 123 -10.58 -17.06 6.34
CA GLU A 123 -9.48 -17.41 5.43
C GLU A 123 -8.08 -17.34 6.09
N GLY A 124 -7.98 -16.70 7.26
CA GLY A 124 -6.74 -16.56 8.02
C GLY A 124 -5.76 -15.55 7.41
N THR A 125 -6.28 -14.51 6.75
CA THR A 125 -5.51 -13.41 6.13
C THR A 125 -5.84 -12.05 6.72
#